data_AF-A0A6N3E537-F1
#
_entry.id   AF-A0A6N3E537-F1
#
_cell.length_a   1.000
_cell.length_b   1.000
_cell.length_c   1.000
_cell.angle_alpha   90.00
_cell.angle_beta   90.00
_cell.angle_gamma   90.00
#
_symmetry.space_group_name_H-M   'P 1'
#
loop_
_entity.id
_entity.type
_entity.pdbx_description
1 polymer ?
#
loop_
_entity_poly.entity_id
_entity_poly.type
_entity_poly.pdbx_seq_one_letter_code
_entity_poly.pdbx_strand_id
1 'polypeptide(L)' 'MNYPGLEALRADVAALSNAMCDVRMLLNRLDVQYRPDTASLAERLAAQTLQRINALLLEAYREALVPMKHSRTD' A
#
# COMPACT_ATOMS: atom_id res chain seq x y z
N MET A 1 -2.03 7.47 -23.10
CA MET A 1 -2.14 6.44 -24.14
C MET A 1 -3.07 5.33 -23.67
N ASN A 2 -4.27 5.24 -24.24
CA ASN A 2 -5.24 4.16 -24.01
C ASN A 2 -4.98 3.07 -25.08
N TYR A 3 -3.91 2.28 -24.92
CA TYR A 3 -3.58 1.21 -25.87
C TYR A 3 -4.71 0.16 -25.87
N PRO A 4 -5.43 -0.03 -27.00
CA PRO A 4 -6.42 -1.08 -27.11
C PRO A 4 -5.76 -2.46 -26.92
N GLY A 5 -6.35 -3.33 -26.13
CA GLY A 5 -5.84 -4.69 -25.85
C GLY A 5 -5.11 -4.83 -24.50
N LEU A 6 -4.97 -3.76 -23.72
CA LEU A 6 -4.39 -3.78 -22.37
C LEU A 6 -5.44 -3.60 -21.26
N GLU A 7 -6.73 -3.80 -21.55
CA GLU A 7 -7.83 -3.69 -20.59
C GLU A 7 -7.65 -4.63 -19.40
N ALA A 8 -7.29 -5.90 -19.67
CA ALA A 8 -7.06 -6.90 -18.64
C ALA A 8 -5.90 -6.50 -17.71
N LEU A 9 -4.76 -6.10 -18.30
CA LEU A 9 -3.61 -5.64 -17.52
C LEU A 9 -3.94 -4.43 -16.63
N ARG A 10 -4.71 -3.47 -17.16
CA ARG A 10 -5.17 -2.32 -16.37
C ARG A 10 -6.11 -2.73 -15.25
N ALA A 11 -7.01 -3.68 -15.50
CA ALA A 11 -7.89 -4.23 -14.47
C ALA A 11 -7.10 -4.94 -13.37
N ASP A 12 -6.09 -5.74 -13.73
CA ASP A 12 -5.23 -6.44 -12.78
C ASP A 12 -4.41 -5.45 -11.93
N VAL A 13 -3.82 -4.42 -12.55
CA VAL A 13 -3.07 -3.37 -11.85
C VAL A 13 -3.99 -2.55 -10.92
N ALA A 14 -5.23 -2.27 -11.35
CA ALA A 14 -6.22 -1.60 -10.51
C ALA A 14 -6.65 -2.47 -9.32
N ALA A 15 -6.89 -3.77 -9.55
CA ALA A 15 -7.23 -4.73 -8.49
C ALA A 15 -6.10 -4.85 -7.46
N LEU A 16 -4.85 -4.96 -7.92
CA LEU A 16 -3.66 -4.95 -7.06
C LEU A 16 -3.58 -3.66 -6.24
N SER A 17 -3.75 -2.50 -6.90
CA SER A 17 -3.71 -1.20 -6.22
C SER A 17 -4.78 -1.08 -5.13
N ASN A 18 -5.98 -1.59 -5.37
CA ASN A 18 -7.06 -1.59 -4.38
C ASN A 18 -6.72 -2.50 -3.19
N ALA A 19 -6.24 -3.72 -3.45
CA ALA A 19 -5.82 -4.64 -2.39
C ALA A 19 -4.70 -4.03 -1.51
N MET A 20 -3.72 -3.34 -2.13
CA MET A 20 -2.67 -2.64 -1.39
C MET A 20 -3.21 -1.48 -0.55
N CYS A 21 -4.22 -0.75 -1.04
CA CYS A 21 -4.92 0.27 -0.26
C CYS A 21 -5.61 -0.33 0.98
N ASP A 22 -6.26 -1.48 0.84
CA ASP A 22 -6.91 -2.17 1.96
C ASP A 22 -5.91 -2.62 3.02
N VAL A 23 -4.78 -3.22 2.59
CA VAL A 23 -3.68 -3.58 3.50
C VAL A 23 -3.13 -2.36 4.22
N ARG A 24 -2.95 -1.23 3.52
CA ARG A 24 -2.47 0.01 4.14
C ARG A 24 -3.45 0.57 5.17
N MET A 25 -4.76 0.51 4.90
CA MET A 25 -5.78 0.91 5.87
C MET A 25 -5.74 0.03 7.13
N LEU A 26 -5.54 -1.28 6.96
CA LEU A 26 -5.36 -2.19 8.10
C LEU A 26 -4.09 -1.85 8.90
N LEU A 27 -2.95 -1.65 8.25
CA LEU A 27 -1.69 -1.30 8.91
C LEU A 27 -1.81 0.01 9.70
N ASN A 28 -2.44 1.04 9.14
CA ASN A 28 -2.66 2.31 9.83
C ASN A 28 -3.55 2.15 11.07
N ARG A 29 -4.59 1.31 10.99
CA ARG A 29 -5.46 1.00 12.13
C ARG A 29 -4.68 0.33 13.26
N LEU A 30 -3.85 -0.66 12.92
CA LEU A 30 -3.00 -1.37 13.88
C LEU A 30 -1.93 -0.46 14.50
N ASP A 31 -1.33 0.45 13.71
CA ASP A 31 -0.37 1.44 14.23
C ASP A 31 -1.00 2.35 15.30
N VAL A 32 -2.23 2.82 15.08
CA VAL A 32 -2.97 3.61 16.09
C VAL A 32 -3.27 2.79 17.34
N GLN A 33 -3.65 1.51 17.16
CA GLN A 33 -4.00 0.62 18.27
C GLN A 33 -2.81 0.29 19.18
N TYR A 34 -1.61 0.12 18.60
CA TYR A 34 -0.40 -0.30 19.34
C TYR A 34 0.60 0.83 19.63
N ARG A 35 0.23 2.10 19.39
CA ARG A 35 1.03 3.29 19.77
C ARG A 35 0.97 3.75 21.26
N PRO A 36 0.27 3.15 22.25
CA PRO A 36 0.20 3.74 23.60
C PRO A 36 1.58 4.00 24.23
N ASP A 37 1.73 5.14 24.91
CA ASP A 37 2.97 5.50 25.64
C ASP A 37 3.32 4.51 26.77
N THR A 38 2.35 3.71 27.23
CA THR A 38 2.51 2.67 28.25
C THR A 38 2.67 1.26 27.68
N ALA A 39 2.88 1.13 26.37
CA ALA A 39 3.00 -0.17 25.70
C ALA A 39 4.24 -0.95 26.16
N SER A 40 4.08 -2.27 26.29
CA SER A 40 5.16 -3.21 26.56
C SER A 40 6.22 -3.20 25.45
N LEU A 41 7.42 -3.71 25.74
CA LEU A 41 8.49 -3.83 24.72
C LEU A 41 8.02 -4.62 23.49
N ALA A 42 7.27 -5.70 23.69
CA ALA A 42 6.76 -6.53 22.61
C ALA A 42 5.79 -5.76 21.70
N GLU A 43 4.86 -4.98 22.28
CA GLU A 43 3.94 -4.14 21.52
C GLU A 43 4.67 -3.04 20.74
N ARG A 44 5.70 -2.42 21.33
CA ARG A 44 6.52 -1.41 20.63
C ARG A 44 7.28 -1.99 19.45
N LEU A 45 7.84 -3.20 19.59
CA LEU A 45 8.50 -3.91 18.49
C LEU A 45 7.51 -4.31 17.38
N ALA A 46 6.32 -4.76 17.75
CA ALA A 46 5.24 -5.02 16.80
C ALA A 46 4.83 -3.74 16.05
N ALA A 47 4.62 -2.62 16.76
CA ALA A 47 4.32 -1.33 16.16
C ALA A 47 5.43 -0.86 15.19
N GLN A 48 6.69 -0.97 15.58
CA GLN A 48 7.82 -0.64 14.70
C GLN A 48 7.84 -1.54 13.44
N THR A 49 7.55 -2.82 13.59
CA THR A 49 7.47 -3.76 12.47
C THR A 49 6.34 -3.38 11.52
N LEU A 50 5.16 -3.05 12.05
CA LEU A 50 4.01 -2.59 11.27
C LEU A 50 4.31 -1.29 10.52
N GLN A 51 4.98 -0.32 11.16
CA GLN A 51 5.41 0.93 10.52
C GLN A 51 6.38 0.66 9.37
N ARG A 52 7.34 -0.24 9.55
CA ARG A 52 8.29 -0.62 8.49
C ARG A 52 7.58 -1.31 7.32
N ILE A 53 6.66 -2.23 7.58
CA ILE A 53 5.86 -2.88 6.54
C ILE A 53 5.04 -1.82 5.77
N ASN A 54 4.43 -0.86 6.48
CA ASN A 54 3.62 0.18 5.86
C ASN A 54 4.45 1.09 4.93
N ALA A 55 5.69 1.42 5.33
CA ALA A 55 6.60 2.19 4.49
C ALA A 55 6.98 1.43 3.21
N LEU A 56 7.36 0.15 3.33
CA LEU A 56 7.69 -0.70 2.19
C LEU A 56 6.49 -0.91 1.25
N LEU A 57 5.29 -1.10 1.82
CA LEU A 57 4.06 -1.20 1.04
C LEU A 57 3.77 0.07 0.25
N LEU A 58 4.03 1.24 0.85
CA LEU A 58 3.84 2.53 0.18
C LEU A 58 4.80 2.71 -1.01
N GLU A 59 6.04 2.25 -0.88
CA GLU A 59 7.01 2.24 -1.98
C GLU A 59 6.51 1.33 -3.12
N ALA A 60 6.15 0.09 -2.81
CA ALA A 60 5.60 -0.85 -3.80
C ALA A 60 4.31 -0.31 -4.45
N TYR A 61 3.44 0.34 -3.69
CA TYR A 61 2.20 0.94 -4.19
C TYR A 61 2.50 2.07 -5.20
N ARG A 62 3.50 2.90 -4.91
CA ARG A 62 3.91 3.97 -5.83
C ARG A 62 4.44 3.39 -7.14
N GLU A 63 5.20 2.31 -7.09
CA GLU A 63 5.70 1.60 -8.27
C GLU A 63 4.55 1.00 -9.10
N ALA A 64 3.59 0.35 -8.46
CA ALA A 64 2.40 -0.21 -9.13
C ALA A 64 1.57 0.85 -9.88
N LEU A 65 1.62 2.11 -9.43
CA LEU A 65 0.94 3.24 -10.07
C LEU A 65 1.74 3.89 -11.22
N VAL A 66 3.03 3.62 -11.37
CA VAL A 66 3.86 4.20 -12.45
C VAL A 66 3.31 3.83 -13.84
N PRO A 67 2.95 2.57 -14.14
CA PRO A 67 2.33 2.20 -15.43
C PRO A 67 1.00 2.93 -15.69
N MET A 68 0.23 3.24 -14.63
CA MET A 68 -1.05 3.93 -14.74
C MET A 68 -0.94 5.45 -14.97
N LYS A 69 0.20 6.07 -14.61
CA LYS A 69 0.44 7.49 -14.84
C LYS A 69 0.81 7.78 -16.30
N HIS A 70 1.68 6.97 -16.89
CA HIS A 70 2.11 7.13 -18.28
C HIS A 70 0.98 6.86 -19.29
N SER A 71 -0.04 6.10 -18.91
CA SER A 71 -1.23 5.87 -19.74
C SER A 71 -2.21 7.04 -19.76
N ARG A 72 -2.05 8.06 -18.90
CA ARG A 72 -2.97 9.21 -18.80
C ARG A 72 -2.47 10.50 -19.48
N THR A 73 -1.21 10.55 -19.92
CA THR A 73 -0.56 11.77 -20.46
C THR A 73 -0.25 11.77 -21.96
N ASP A 74 -0.63 10.72 -22.69
CA ASP A 74 -0.47 10.63 -24.16
C ASP A 74 -1.81 10.43 -24.90
#